data_AF-A0A950XRQ8-F1
#
_entry.id   AF-A0A950XRQ8-F1
#
_cell.length_a   1.000
_cell.length_b   1.000
_cell.length_c   1.000
_cell.angle_alpha   90.00
_cell.angle_beta   90.00
_cell.angle_gamma   90.00
#
_symmetry.space_group_name_H-M   'P 1'
#
loop_
_entity.id
_entity.type
_entity.pdbx_description
1 polymer ?
#
loop_
_entity_poly.entity_id
_entity_poly.type
_entity_poly.pdbx_seq_one_letter_code
_entity_poly.pdbx_strand_id
1 'polypeptide(L)'
;MAAYQKHCAQFHAELNPKGLLETKAVQTIADTYWRLDRIRAMENNLFSLGFHELSNEIAAEDPAIHCALAQAKSLDVHGDILAKLSLYEQRLNRTLEKAKAELKQLQQERAEAREKALESAAQIRNLKEALEQPWQPEAAGFEFSNRELTVWMERRELARQASRFQYCGRLPAPEAEIDSEINDGEPPQSDTDEIAKSVFK
;
A
#
# COMPACT_ATOMS: atom_id res chain seq x y z
N MET A 1 -0.49 -25.06 17.45
CA MET A 1 -0.37 -24.54 16.06
C MET A 1 -1.38 -23.42 15.76
N ALA A 2 -2.61 -23.46 16.30
CA ALA A 2 -3.64 -22.44 16.04
C ALA A 2 -3.20 -20.98 16.35
N ALA A 3 -2.50 -20.74 17.47
CA ALA A 3 -2.05 -19.39 17.84
C ALA A 3 -1.06 -18.79 16.82
N TYR A 4 -0.11 -19.59 16.32
CA TYR A 4 0.84 -19.16 15.31
C TYR A 4 0.16 -18.89 13.95
N GLN A 5 -0.77 -19.76 13.54
CA GLN A 5 -1.54 -19.54 12.30
C GLN A 5 -2.37 -18.25 12.39
N LYS A 6 -3.02 -18.00 13.52
CA LYS A 6 -3.77 -16.76 13.77
C LYS A 6 -2.86 -15.53 13.69
N HIS A 7 -1.68 -15.59 14.31
CA HIS A 7 -0.67 -14.53 14.25
C HIS A 7 -0.26 -14.23 12.80
N CYS A 8 0.14 -15.24 12.04
CA CYS A 8 0.49 -15.05 10.63
C CYS A 8 -0.68 -14.48 9.82
N ALA A 9 -1.90 -14.99 10.03
CA ALA A 9 -3.09 -14.51 9.35
C ALA A 9 -3.38 -13.02 9.63
N GLN A 10 -3.14 -12.54 10.85
CA GLN A 10 -3.27 -11.13 11.20
C GLN A 10 -2.30 -10.26 10.39
N PHE A 11 -1.03 -10.65 10.30
CA PHE A 11 -0.04 -9.91 9.50
C PHE A 11 -0.38 -9.90 8.01
N HIS A 12 -0.84 -11.03 7.44
CA HIS A 12 -1.28 -11.09 6.04
C HIS A 12 -2.51 -10.22 5.79
N ALA A 13 -3.47 -10.18 6.72
CA ALA A 13 -4.64 -9.34 6.60
C ALA A 13 -4.29 -7.84 6.69
N GLU A 14 -3.40 -7.47 7.61
CA GLU A 14 -3.01 -6.07 7.84
C GLU A 14 -2.13 -5.52 6.72
N LEU A 15 -1.12 -6.28 6.30
CA LEU A 15 -0.14 -5.84 5.31
C LEU A 15 -0.59 -6.06 3.86
N ASN A 16 -1.65 -6.86 3.66
CA ASN A 16 -2.29 -7.12 2.37
C ASN A 16 -1.29 -7.36 1.22
N PRO A 17 -0.41 -8.37 1.34
CA PRO A 17 0.59 -8.64 0.31
C PRO A 17 -0.08 -9.10 -0.98
N LYS A 18 0.45 -8.65 -2.12
CA LYS A 18 0.07 -9.18 -3.45
C LYS A 18 1.25 -9.84 -4.13
N GLY A 19 0.99 -11.00 -4.71
CA GLY A 19 2.02 -11.80 -5.37
C GLY A 19 2.99 -12.45 -4.40
N LEU A 20 3.83 -13.34 -4.93
CA LEU A 20 4.67 -14.22 -4.14
C LEU A 20 5.69 -13.47 -3.27
N LEU A 21 6.35 -12.44 -3.83
CA LEU A 21 7.45 -11.75 -3.15
C LEU A 21 6.95 -10.99 -1.92
N GLU A 22 5.87 -10.22 -2.04
CA GLU A 22 5.26 -9.55 -0.89
C GLU A 22 4.78 -10.56 0.16
N THR A 23 4.17 -11.68 -0.27
CA THR A 23 3.73 -12.74 0.66
C THR A 23 4.90 -13.32 1.45
N LYS A 24 6.06 -13.53 0.81
CA LYS A 24 7.28 -14.01 1.48
C LYS A 24 7.87 -12.97 2.44
N ALA A 25 7.87 -11.70 2.07
CA ALA A 25 8.30 -10.62 2.96
C ALA A 25 7.39 -10.53 4.20
N VAL A 26 6.07 -10.55 4.03
CA VAL A 26 5.09 -10.57 5.13
C VAL A 26 5.25 -11.80 6.02
N GLN A 27 5.44 -12.99 5.43
CA GLN A 27 5.67 -14.20 6.21
C GLN A 27 6.95 -14.07 7.06
N THR A 28 8.02 -13.53 6.49
CA THR A 28 9.29 -13.30 7.20
C THR A 28 9.10 -12.34 8.37
N ILE A 29 8.31 -11.26 8.19
CA ILE A 29 7.93 -10.33 9.26
C ILE A 29 7.19 -11.07 10.38
N ALA A 30 6.14 -11.82 10.04
CA ALA A 30 5.34 -12.56 11.02
C ALA A 30 6.18 -13.58 11.81
N ASP A 31 7.01 -14.36 11.12
CA ASP A 31 7.90 -15.35 11.72
C ASP A 31 8.94 -14.71 12.65
N THR A 32 9.47 -13.56 12.24
CA THR A 32 10.47 -12.84 13.02
C THR A 32 9.88 -12.28 14.31
N TYR A 33 8.69 -11.67 14.25
CA TYR A 33 7.97 -11.25 15.45
C TYR A 33 7.66 -12.41 16.38
N TRP A 34 7.17 -13.53 15.85
CA TRP A 34 6.87 -14.72 16.64
C TRP A 34 8.12 -15.24 17.38
N ARG A 35 9.29 -15.19 16.73
CA ARG A 35 10.56 -15.59 17.35
C ARG A 35 11.05 -14.59 18.39
N LEU A 36 10.87 -13.29 18.17
CA LEU A 36 11.20 -12.25 19.15
C LEU A 36 10.37 -12.40 20.43
N ASP A 37 9.06 -12.61 20.30
CA ASP A 37 8.18 -12.80 21.47
C ASP A 37 8.55 -14.07 22.24
N ARG A 38 8.96 -15.13 21.53
CA ARG A 38 9.49 -16.33 22.16
C ARG A 38 10.81 -16.11 22.89
N ILE A 39 11.73 -15.31 22.34
CA ILE A 39 12.99 -14.97 23.03
C ILE A 39 12.67 -14.26 24.35
N ARG A 40 11.81 -13.25 24.33
CA ARG A 40 11.40 -12.52 25.55
C ARG A 40 10.75 -13.44 26.59
N ALA A 41 9.89 -14.36 26.14
CA ALA A 41 9.30 -15.37 27.03
C ALA A 41 10.37 -16.31 27.62
N MET A 42 11.36 -16.71 26.82
CA MET A 42 12.48 -17.55 27.30
C MET A 42 13.34 -16.83 28.32
N GLU A 43 13.65 -15.54 28.12
CA GLU A 43 14.40 -14.73 29.08
C GLU A 43 13.67 -14.63 30.42
N ASN A 44 12.38 -14.30 30.40
CA ASN A 44 11.56 -14.23 31.62
C ASN A 44 11.49 -15.57 32.35
N ASN A 45 11.32 -16.68 31.61
CA ASN A 45 11.28 -18.01 32.20
C ASN A 45 12.63 -18.40 32.82
N LEU A 46 13.74 -17.99 32.21
CA LEU A 46 15.09 -18.26 32.72
C LEU A 46 15.34 -17.56 34.06
N PHE A 47 14.94 -16.29 34.18
CA PHE A 47 14.98 -15.59 35.47
C PHE A 47 14.05 -16.22 36.51
N SER A 48 12.85 -16.63 36.11
CA SER A 48 11.91 -17.28 37.02
C SER A 48 12.43 -18.63 37.54
N LEU A 49 13.10 -19.42 36.70
CA LEU A 49 13.73 -20.68 37.09
C LEU A 49 14.91 -20.45 38.02
N GLY A 50 15.84 -19.56 37.65
CA GLY A 50 16.99 -19.25 38.50
C GLY A 50 16.59 -18.71 39.86
N PHE A 51 15.51 -17.91 39.94
CA PHE A 51 14.96 -17.49 41.23
C PHE A 51 14.51 -18.69 42.08
N HIS A 52 13.76 -19.63 41.51
CA HIS A 52 13.28 -20.80 42.26
C HIS A 52 14.42 -21.74 42.68
N GLU A 53 15.39 -21.98 41.80
CA GLU A 53 16.49 -22.92 42.04
C GLU A 53 17.51 -22.37 43.04
N LEU A 54 17.84 -21.08 42.96
CA LEU A 54 18.94 -20.47 43.71
C LEU A 54 18.49 -19.78 45.00
N SER A 55 17.19 -19.56 45.18
CA SER A 55 16.59 -18.95 46.39
C SER A 55 16.97 -19.70 47.66
N ASN A 56 17.01 -21.03 47.63
CA ASN A 56 17.34 -21.87 48.79
C ASN A 56 18.83 -21.83 49.18
N GLU A 57 19.70 -21.36 48.28
CA GLU A 57 21.15 -21.31 48.49
C GLU A 57 21.64 -19.97 49.05
N ILE A 58 20.74 -18.99 49.20
CA ILE A 58 21.06 -17.63 49.63
C ILE A 58 20.39 -17.38 50.98
N ALA A 59 21.20 -17.18 52.01
CA ALA A 59 20.72 -16.76 53.33
C ALA A 59 20.80 -15.23 53.43
N ALA A 60 19.66 -14.56 53.36
CA ALA A 60 19.53 -13.13 53.63
C ALA A 60 18.23 -12.90 54.43
N GLU A 61 18.33 -12.12 55.50
CA GLU A 61 17.20 -11.85 56.41
C GLU A 61 16.15 -10.92 55.80
N ASP A 62 16.60 -10.00 54.92
CA ASP A 62 15.73 -9.09 54.19
C ASP A 62 15.26 -9.75 52.88
N PRO A 63 13.94 -9.92 52.67
CA PRO A 63 13.40 -10.48 51.43
C PRO A 63 13.81 -9.74 50.15
N ALA A 64 13.99 -8.42 50.21
CA ALA A 64 14.41 -7.63 49.06
C ALA A 64 15.88 -7.91 48.69
N ILE A 65 16.74 -8.02 49.70
CA ILE A 65 18.16 -8.38 49.51
C ILE A 65 18.28 -9.83 49.01
N HIS A 66 17.48 -10.73 49.58
CA HIS A 66 17.38 -12.12 49.15
C HIS A 66 17.02 -12.22 47.66
N CYS A 67 15.97 -11.49 47.24
CA CYS A 67 15.55 -11.46 45.83
C CYS A 67 16.63 -10.92 44.90
N ALA A 68 17.29 -9.82 45.27
CA ALA A 68 18.34 -9.22 44.46
C ALA A 68 19.55 -10.15 44.30
N LEU A 69 19.97 -10.83 45.37
CA LEU A 69 21.06 -11.81 45.33
C LEU A 69 20.68 -13.04 44.49
N ALA A 70 19.44 -13.53 44.59
CA ALA A 70 18.96 -14.65 43.77
C ALA A 70 18.95 -14.31 42.28
N GLN A 71 18.53 -13.09 41.92
CA GLN A 71 18.60 -12.59 40.54
C GLN A 71 20.03 -12.45 40.05
N ALA A 72 20.94 -11.89 40.86
CA ALA A 72 22.35 -11.74 40.50
C ALA A 72 23.01 -13.11 40.26
N LYS A 73 22.74 -14.09 41.12
CA LYS A 73 23.26 -15.46 40.95
C LYS A 73 22.64 -16.17 39.74
N SER A 74 21.35 -15.97 39.50
CA SER A 74 20.67 -16.47 38.29
C SER A 74 21.31 -15.90 37.02
N LEU A 75 21.68 -14.61 37.03
CA LEU A 75 22.35 -13.96 35.91
C LEU A 75 23.76 -14.52 35.69
N ASP A 76 24.51 -14.78 36.77
CA ASP A 76 25.85 -15.38 36.69
C ASP A 76 25.80 -16.78 36.08
N VAL A 77 24.89 -17.64 36.57
CA VAL A 77 24.72 -19.02 36.09
C VAL A 77 24.22 -19.08 34.64
N HIS A 78 23.34 -18.15 34.24
CA HIS A 78 22.69 -18.17 32.93
C HIS A 78 23.22 -17.13 31.94
N GLY A 79 24.29 -16.40 32.28
CA GLY A 79 24.80 -15.26 31.51
C GLY A 79 25.11 -15.61 30.06
N ASP A 80 25.71 -16.78 29.81
CA ASP A 80 26.03 -17.25 28.46
C ASP A 80 24.78 -17.51 27.59
N ILE A 81 23.70 -18.00 28.20
CA ILE A 81 22.43 -18.25 27.50
C ILE A 81 21.77 -16.91 27.15
N LEU A 82 21.74 -15.97 28.11
CA LEU A 82 21.22 -14.62 27.90
C LEU A 82 22.00 -13.86 26.83
N ALA A 83 23.33 -13.97 26.82
CA ALA A 83 24.16 -13.38 25.78
C ALA A 83 23.82 -13.93 24.38
N LYS A 84 23.56 -15.25 24.27
CA LYS A 84 23.12 -15.88 23.00
C LYS A 84 21.72 -15.41 22.59
N LEU A 85 20.78 -15.30 23.53
CA LEU A 85 19.43 -14.81 23.27
C LEU A 85 19.46 -13.36 22.79
N SER A 86 20.22 -12.49 23.45
CA SER A 86 20.42 -11.09 23.04
C SER A 86 21.02 -10.98 21.63
N LEU A 87 22.01 -11.81 21.31
CA LEU A 87 22.59 -11.86 19.96
C LEU A 87 21.56 -12.31 18.91
N TYR A 88 20.73 -13.31 19.22
CA TYR A 88 19.65 -13.73 18.33
C TYR A 88 18.58 -12.65 18.16
N GLU A 89 18.19 -11.97 19.23
CA GLU A 89 17.29 -10.82 19.16
C GLU A 89 17.85 -9.76 18.23
N GLN A 90 19.13 -9.39 18.37
CA GLN A 90 19.76 -8.40 17.50
C GLN A 90 19.73 -8.83 16.02
N ARG A 91 20.03 -10.11 15.74
CA ARG A 91 19.98 -10.64 14.36
C ARG A 91 18.56 -10.65 13.81
N LEU A 92 17.57 -11.03 14.61
CA LEU A 92 16.17 -11.03 14.24
C LEU A 92 15.66 -9.61 13.96
N ASN A 93 16.01 -8.63 14.80
CA ASN A 93 15.67 -7.23 14.54
C ASN A 93 16.26 -6.74 13.22
N ARG A 94 17.52 -7.11 12.90
CA ARG A 94 18.10 -6.79 11.58
C ARG A 94 17.36 -7.47 10.42
N THR A 95 16.94 -8.72 10.58
CA THR A 95 16.12 -9.42 9.58
C THR A 95 14.75 -8.75 9.41
N LEU A 96 14.13 -8.33 10.52
CA LEU A 96 12.83 -7.65 10.54
C LEU A 96 12.89 -6.32 9.77
N GLU A 97 13.89 -5.49 10.06
CA GLU A 97 14.08 -4.21 9.38
C GLU A 97 14.27 -4.39 7.87
N LYS A 98 15.05 -5.39 7.46
CA LYS A 98 15.24 -5.71 6.03
C LYS A 98 13.93 -6.16 5.37
N ALA A 99 13.19 -7.08 5.99
CA ALA A 99 11.95 -7.58 5.43
C ALA A 99 10.87 -6.48 5.33
N LYS A 100 10.82 -5.56 6.31
CA LYS A 100 9.94 -4.38 6.24
C LYS A 100 10.33 -3.42 5.12
N ALA A 101 11.63 -3.16 4.96
CA ALA A 101 12.13 -2.30 3.89
C ALA A 101 11.82 -2.89 2.49
N GLU A 102 12.06 -4.19 2.31
CA GLU A 102 11.75 -4.92 1.07
C GLU A 102 10.25 -4.88 0.77
N LEU A 103 9.39 -5.16 1.76
CA LEU A 103 7.94 -5.10 1.58
C LEU A 103 7.49 -3.69 1.17
N LYS A 104 7.99 -2.67 1.87
CA LYS A 104 7.67 -1.26 1.56
C LYS A 104 8.05 -0.92 0.12
N GLN A 105 9.24 -1.33 -0.31
CA GLN A 105 9.72 -1.11 -1.67
C GLN A 105 8.79 -1.79 -2.69
N LEU A 106 8.51 -3.08 -2.54
CA LEU A 106 7.64 -3.84 -3.46
C LEU A 106 6.24 -3.21 -3.56
N GLN A 107 5.67 -2.79 -2.42
CA GLN A 107 4.36 -2.16 -2.40
C GLN A 107 4.35 -0.77 -3.04
N GLN A 108 5.43 -0.01 -2.89
CA GLN A 108 5.60 1.28 -3.55
C GLN A 108 5.74 1.09 -5.06
N GLU A 109 6.61 0.20 -5.51
CA GLU A 109 6.78 -0.13 -6.94
C GLU A 109 5.46 -0.55 -7.57
N ARG A 110 4.69 -1.40 -6.88
CA ARG A 110 3.34 -1.80 -7.30
C ARG A 110 2.37 -0.61 -7.38
N ALA A 111 2.39 0.29 -6.40
CA ALA A 111 1.53 1.46 -6.40
C ALA A 111 1.85 2.41 -7.57
N GLU A 112 3.14 2.66 -7.81
CA GLU A 112 3.62 3.48 -8.92
C GLU A 112 3.29 2.85 -10.28
N ALA A 113 3.47 1.53 -10.42
CA ALA A 113 3.09 0.81 -11.64
C ALA A 113 1.58 0.90 -11.90
N ARG A 114 0.76 0.76 -10.86
CA ARG A 114 -0.70 0.91 -10.96
C ARG A 114 -1.10 2.33 -11.35
N GLU A 115 -0.45 3.34 -10.78
CA GLU A 115 -0.72 4.75 -11.11
C GLU A 115 -0.39 5.04 -12.58
N LYS A 116 0.79 4.64 -13.06
CA LYS A 116 1.17 4.79 -14.48
C LYS A 116 0.19 4.07 -15.41
N ALA A 117 -0.26 2.87 -15.03
CA ALA A 117 -1.25 2.12 -15.80
C ALA A 117 -2.59 2.88 -15.88
N LEU A 118 -3.08 3.43 -14.76
CA LEU A 118 -4.30 4.24 -14.73
C LEU A 118 -4.17 5.51 -15.56
N GLU A 119 -3.03 6.20 -15.53
CA GLU A 119 -2.78 7.36 -16.38
C GLU A 119 -2.83 7.02 -17.87
N SER A 120 -2.15 5.94 -18.27
CA SER A 120 -2.17 5.48 -19.66
C SER A 120 -3.58 5.09 -20.11
N ALA A 121 -4.34 4.40 -19.25
CA ALA A 121 -5.71 4.00 -19.51
C ALA A 121 -6.66 5.21 -19.64
N ALA A 122 -6.48 6.24 -18.82
CA ALA A 122 -7.26 7.47 -18.92
C ALA A 122 -7.00 8.20 -20.25
N GLN A 123 -5.74 8.27 -20.70
CA GLN A 123 -5.40 8.85 -22.00
C GLN A 123 -6.03 8.06 -23.15
N ILE A 124 -5.94 6.73 -23.12
CA ILE A 124 -6.56 5.85 -24.14
C ILE A 124 -8.07 6.04 -24.16
N ARG A 125 -8.71 6.10 -22.98
CA ARG A 125 -10.16 6.32 -22.86
C ARG A 125 -10.58 7.64 -23.51
N ASN A 126 -9.91 8.75 -23.15
CA ASN A 126 -10.22 10.07 -23.71
C ASN A 126 -10.08 10.08 -25.23
N LEU A 127 -9.04 9.43 -25.77
CA LEU A 127 -8.85 9.30 -27.22
C LEU A 127 -9.96 8.48 -27.86
N LYS A 128 -10.35 7.36 -27.26
CA LYS A 128 -11.41 6.48 -27.78
C LYS A 128 -12.78 7.13 -27.74
N GLU A 129 -13.05 7.91 -26.70
CA GLU A 129 -14.25 8.73 -26.57
C GLU A 129 -14.32 9.80 -27.67
N ALA A 130 -13.22 10.51 -27.92
CA ALA A 130 -13.14 11.48 -29.01
C ALA A 130 -13.29 10.84 -30.41
N LEU A 131 -12.99 9.54 -30.53
CA LEU A 131 -13.19 8.75 -31.76
C LEU A 131 -14.56 8.06 -31.80
N GLU A 132 -15.43 8.28 -30.81
CA GLU A 132 -16.74 7.65 -30.65
C GLU A 132 -16.68 6.11 -30.64
N GLN A 133 -15.57 5.55 -30.15
CA GLN A 133 -15.35 4.11 -30.11
C GLN A 133 -15.54 3.56 -28.69
N PRO A 134 -16.32 2.48 -28.52
CA PRO A 134 -16.40 1.81 -27.23
C PRO A 134 -15.03 1.24 -26.86
N TRP A 135 -14.60 1.51 -25.63
CA TRP A 135 -13.34 1.01 -25.10
C TRP A 135 -13.50 0.55 -23.65
N GLN A 136 -12.82 -0.55 -23.33
CA GLN A 136 -12.81 -1.15 -22.00
C GLN A 136 -11.36 -1.47 -21.62
N PRO A 137 -10.93 -1.11 -20.39
CA PRO A 137 -9.57 -1.35 -19.93
C PRO A 137 -9.23 -2.86 -19.86
N GLU A 138 -10.18 -3.71 -19.48
CA GLU A 138 -9.97 -5.15 -19.33
C GLU A 138 -9.59 -5.80 -20.67
N ALA A 139 -10.25 -5.39 -21.76
CA ALA A 139 -9.97 -5.88 -23.12
C ALA A 139 -8.58 -5.44 -23.63
N ALA A 140 -8.02 -4.37 -23.06
CA ALA A 140 -6.69 -3.86 -23.38
C ALA A 140 -5.59 -4.43 -22.46
N GLY A 141 -5.93 -5.37 -21.57
CA GLY A 141 -4.99 -6.05 -20.68
C GLY A 141 -4.72 -5.32 -19.35
N PHE A 142 -5.53 -4.33 -18.99
CA PHE A 142 -5.45 -3.69 -17.68
C PHE A 142 -6.18 -4.51 -16.61
N GLU A 143 -5.62 -4.56 -15.40
CA GLU A 143 -6.15 -5.35 -14.27
C GLU A 143 -7.32 -4.69 -13.53
N PHE A 144 -7.74 -3.48 -13.94
CA PHE A 144 -8.79 -2.70 -13.29
C PHE A 144 -9.98 -2.49 -14.22
N SER A 145 -11.15 -2.27 -13.61
CA SER A 145 -12.38 -2.09 -14.37
C SER A 145 -12.58 -0.66 -14.88
N ASN A 146 -13.46 -0.50 -15.87
CA ASN A 146 -13.84 0.84 -16.34
C ASN A 146 -14.41 1.71 -15.20
N ARG A 147 -15.15 1.12 -14.26
CA ARG A 147 -15.66 1.82 -13.07
C ARG A 147 -14.53 2.27 -12.14
N GLU A 148 -13.50 1.46 -11.94
CA GLU A 148 -12.34 1.89 -11.14
C GLU A 148 -11.61 3.06 -11.79
N LEU A 149 -11.48 3.03 -13.13
CA LEU A 149 -10.87 4.12 -13.90
C LEU A 149 -11.69 5.41 -13.80
N THR A 150 -13.02 5.36 -13.92
CA THR A 150 -13.89 6.54 -13.80
C THR A 150 -13.75 7.18 -12.41
N VAL A 151 -13.87 6.38 -11.35
CA VAL A 151 -13.74 6.85 -9.96
C VAL A 151 -12.35 7.48 -9.72
N TRP A 152 -11.30 6.89 -10.28
CA TRP A 152 -9.95 7.45 -10.19
C TRP A 152 -9.82 8.79 -10.91
N MET A 153 -10.36 8.92 -12.13
CA MET A 153 -10.36 10.17 -12.90
C MET A 153 -11.14 11.27 -12.17
N GLU A 154 -12.33 10.97 -11.67
CA GLU A 154 -13.16 11.89 -10.88
C GLU A 154 -12.43 12.36 -9.63
N ARG A 155 -11.84 11.44 -8.86
CA ARG A 155 -11.06 11.78 -7.66
C ARG A 155 -9.87 12.69 -8.00
N ARG A 156 -9.16 12.42 -9.08
CA ARG A 156 -8.01 13.23 -9.54
C ARG A 156 -8.46 14.65 -9.90
N GLU A 157 -9.57 14.76 -10.61
CA GLU A 157 -10.14 16.05 -11.00
C GLU A 157 -10.62 16.84 -9.77
N LEU A 158 -11.33 16.20 -8.83
CA LEU A 158 -11.73 16.81 -7.57
C LEU A 158 -10.53 17.30 -6.74
N ALA A 159 -9.45 16.51 -6.68
CA ALA A 159 -8.22 16.92 -5.99
C ALA A 159 -7.61 18.17 -6.65
N ARG A 160 -7.56 18.21 -7.98
CA ARG A 160 -7.11 19.38 -8.75
C ARG A 160 -7.97 20.61 -8.47
N GLN A 161 -9.29 20.44 -8.46
CA GLN A 161 -10.25 21.52 -8.14
C GLN A 161 -10.08 22.02 -6.70
N ALA A 162 -9.90 21.11 -5.73
CA ALA A 162 -9.66 21.46 -4.33
C ALA A 162 -8.35 22.26 -4.17
N SER A 163 -7.26 21.80 -4.78
CA SER A 163 -5.98 22.54 -4.77
C SER A 163 -6.10 23.91 -5.44
N ARG A 164 -6.82 24.00 -6.56
CA ARG A 164 -7.09 25.28 -7.24
C ARG A 164 -7.90 26.21 -6.33
N PHE A 165 -8.99 25.73 -5.74
CA PHE A 165 -9.82 26.51 -4.83
C PHE A 165 -9.03 27.01 -3.62
N GLN A 166 -8.16 26.17 -3.04
CA GLN A 166 -7.28 26.57 -1.94
C GLN A 166 -6.34 27.73 -2.33
N TYR A 167 -5.82 27.73 -3.56
CA TYR A 167 -4.86 28.73 -4.02
C TYR A 167 -5.51 30.03 -4.52
N CYS A 168 -6.61 29.95 -5.28
CA CYS A 168 -7.21 31.11 -5.93
C CYS A 168 -8.64 31.45 -5.48
N GLY A 169 -9.22 30.71 -4.53
CA GLY A 169 -10.55 30.97 -3.97
C GLY A 169 -11.71 30.80 -4.96
N ARG A 170 -11.45 30.29 -6.17
CA ARG A 170 -12.43 30.17 -7.26
C ARG A 170 -12.47 28.75 -7.79
N LEU A 171 -13.66 28.14 -7.78
CA LEU A 171 -13.90 26.90 -8.52
C LEU A 171 -13.93 27.17 -10.04
N PRO A 172 -13.60 26.18 -10.89
CA PRO A 172 -13.92 26.28 -12.31
C PRO A 172 -15.41 26.57 -12.46
N ALA A 173 -15.80 27.42 -13.42
CA ALA A 173 -17.20 27.53 -13.77
C ALA A 173 -17.70 26.12 -14.15
N PRO A 174 -18.90 25.69 -13.69
CA PRO A 174 -19.47 24.46 -14.20
C PRO A 174 -19.45 24.55 -15.73
N GLU A 175 -19.01 23.49 -16.40
CA GLU A 175 -19.06 23.40 -17.85
C GLU A 175 -20.48 23.77 -18.25
N ALA A 176 -20.63 24.96 -18.83
CA ALA A 176 -21.93 25.45 -19.26
C ALA A 176 -22.43 24.39 -20.24
N GLU A 177 -23.63 23.88 -19.98
CA GLU A 177 -24.40 23.09 -20.93
C GLU A 177 -24.23 23.76 -22.29
N ILE A 178 -23.59 23.04 -23.22
CA ILE A 178 -23.46 23.52 -24.60
C ILE A 178 -24.90 23.47 -25.11
N ASP A 179 -25.61 24.58 -24.97
CA ASP A 179 -26.89 24.82 -25.61
C ASP A 179 -26.66 24.64 -27.10
N SER A 180 -27.06 23.48 -27.59
CA SER A 180 -27.18 23.17 -29.00
C SER A 180 -28.35 23.96 -29.58
N GLU A 181 -28.28 25.29 -29.56
CA GLU A 181 -29.03 26.12 -30.50
C GLU A 181 -28.27 26.08 -31.84
N ILE A 182 -28.47 24.99 -32.56
CA ILE A 182 -28.29 24.95 -34.00
C ILE A 182 -29.32 25.93 -34.56
N ASN A 183 -28.89 27.18 -34.76
CA ASN A 183 -29.62 28.16 -35.52
C ASN A 183 -29.52 27.74 -37.00
N ASP A 184 -30.60 27.16 -37.52
CA ASP A 184 -30.82 26.88 -38.95
C ASP A 184 -30.88 28.20 -39.73
N GLY A 185 -29.71 28.79 -39.98
CA GLY A 185 -29.51 29.92 -40.88
C GLY A 185 -29.46 29.43 -42.33
N GLU A 186 -30.62 29.54 -42.98
CA GLU A 186 -30.90 29.54 -44.41
C GLU A 186 -29.69 29.76 -45.36
N PRO A 187 -29.49 28.91 -46.40
CA PRO A 187 -28.34 29.04 -47.30
C PRO A 187 -28.52 30.20 -48.30
N PRO A 188 -27.44 30.89 -48.71
CA PRO A 188 -27.51 31.97 -49.68
C PRO A 188 -27.78 31.41 -51.08
N GLN A 189 -28.82 31.90 -51.74
CA GLN A 189 -29.07 31.65 -53.17
C GLN A 189 -27.97 32.31 -54.00
N SER A 190 -27.12 31.50 -54.64
CA SER A 190 -26.20 31.94 -55.68
C SER A 190 -26.85 31.77 -57.05
N ASP A 191 -27.17 32.90 -57.68
CA ASP A 191 -27.41 33.02 -59.11
C ASP A 191 -26.25 32.40 -59.89
N THR A 192 -26.53 31.44 -60.76
CA THR A 192 -25.75 31.13 -61.99
C THR A 192 -26.51 30.03 -62.75
N ASP A 193 -27.08 30.42 -63.89
CA ASP A 193 -27.39 29.60 -65.07
C ASP A 193 -28.18 30.53 -66.02
N GLU A 194 -27.96 30.67 -67.33
CA GLU A 194 -26.99 30.09 -68.24
C GLU A 194 -27.20 30.88 -69.56
N ILE A 195 -26.37 31.89 -69.85
CA ILE A 195 -26.32 32.51 -71.18
C ILE A 195 -25.41 31.65 -72.05
N ALA A 196 -25.99 30.69 -72.76
CA ALA A 196 -25.31 30.00 -73.87
C ALA A 196 -26.32 29.43 -74.88
N LYS A 197 -27.07 30.30 -75.56
CA LYS A 197 -27.69 29.98 -76.85
C LYS A 197 -27.41 31.08 -77.86
N SER A 198 -26.21 31.06 -78.42
CA SER A 198 -25.96 31.45 -79.81
C SER A 198 -24.51 31.11 -80.15
N VAL A 199 -24.32 30.59 -81.36
CA VAL A 199 -23.04 30.24 -82.02
C VAL A 199 -22.75 28.73 -82.03
N PHE A 200 -23.43 28.02 -82.93
CA PHE A 200 -22.75 27.35 -84.04
C PHE A 200 -23.73 27.09 -85.20
N LYS A 201 -23.18 27.17 -86.40
CA LYS A 201 -23.76 26.94 -87.73
C LYS A 201 -24.66 25.72 -87.85
#